data_AF-A0A7X8DNH4-F1
#
_entry.id   AF-A0A7X8DNH4-F1
#
_cell.length_a   1.000
_cell.length_b   1.000
_cell.length_c   1.000
_cell.angle_alpha   90.00
_cell.angle_beta   90.00
_cell.angle_gamma   90.00
#
_symmetry.space_group_name_H-M   'P 1'
#
loop_
_entity.id
_entity.type
_entity.pdbx_description
1 polymer ?
#
loop_
_entity_poly.entity_id
_entity_poly.type
_entity_poly.pdbx_seq_one_letter_code
_entity_poly.pdbx_strand_id
1 'polypeptide(L)'
;MKPLKSLGIISRWFLRTSILLFVIALFFPIAKQINFNHLSVYVLLAFIYCLFGILLFIGGFHKNSSLTVISSLIVFLISVYFIVSNYGGSILDFKFIIYMFPLSISLFFMANGNN
;
A
#
# COMPACT_ATOMS: atom_id res chain seq x y z
N MET A 1 -20.23 -2.43 28.33
CA MET A 1 -19.85 -1.16 27.66
C MET A 1 -18.44 -1.33 27.11
N LYS A 2 -18.21 -1.23 25.79
CA LYS A 2 -16.87 -1.41 25.17
C LYS A 2 -16.34 -0.03 24.74
N PRO A 3 -15.59 0.70 25.60
CA PRO A 3 -15.35 2.14 25.46
C PRO A 3 -14.47 2.56 24.28
N LEU A 4 -13.92 1.62 23.49
CA LEU A 4 -12.96 1.93 22.42
C LEU A 4 -13.41 1.43 21.04
N LYS A 5 -14.68 1.04 20.87
CA LYS A 5 -15.20 0.54 19.58
C LYS A 5 -15.15 1.62 18.48
N SER A 6 -15.23 2.90 18.84
CA SER A 6 -15.10 4.03 17.92
C SER A 6 -13.66 4.21 17.39
N LEU A 7 -12.64 3.85 18.18
CA LEU A 7 -11.25 3.94 17.75
C LEU A 7 -10.91 2.96 16.63
N GLY A 8 -11.65 1.85 16.50
CA GLY A 8 -11.45 0.91 15.40
C GLY A 8 -11.71 1.54 14.03
N ILE A 9 -12.74 2.39 13.92
CA ILE A 9 -13.04 3.13 12.69
C ILE A 9 -11.93 4.12 12.37
N ILE A 10 -11.48 4.87 13.38
CA ILE A 10 -10.40 5.86 13.24
C ILE A 10 -9.09 5.20 12.85
N SER A 11 -8.72 4.09 13.49
CA SER A 11 -7.51 3.32 13.19
C SER A 11 -7.48 2.86 11.73
N ARG A 12 -8.58 2.31 11.22
CA ARG A 12 -8.68 1.90 9.81
C ARG A 12 -8.47 3.07 8.85
N TRP A 13 -9.08 4.22 9.12
CA TRP A 13 -8.84 5.41 8.31
C TRP A 13 -7.38 5.86 8.37
N PHE A 14 -6.78 5.82 9.55
CA PHE A 14 -5.37 6.15 9.73
C PHE A 14 -4.47 5.24 8.89
N LEU A 15 -4.70 3.93 8.92
CA LEU A 15 -3.97 2.94 8.13
C LEU A 15 -4.10 3.17 6.61
N ARG A 16 -5.31 3.51 6.12
CA ARG A 16 -5.50 3.86 4.69
C ARG A 16 -4.71 5.12 4.34
N THR A 17 -4.80 6.16 5.17
CA THR A 17 -4.08 7.42 4.96
C THR A 17 -2.56 7.22 5.02
N SER A 18 -2.06 6.31 5.88
CA SER A 18 -0.64 5.97 5.94
C SER A 18 -0.13 5.36 4.64
N ILE A 19 -0.85 4.40 4.04
CA ILE A 19 -0.51 3.86 2.71
C ILE A 19 -0.56 4.97 1.66
N LEU A 20 -1.60 5.80 1.66
CA LEU A 20 -1.76 6.87 0.68
C LEU A 20 -0.58 7.86 0.74
N LEU A 21 -0.22 8.32 1.93
CA LEU A 21 0.93 9.20 2.13
C LEU A 21 2.24 8.54 1.74
N PHE A 22 2.45 7.27 2.11
CA PHE A 22 3.64 6.50 1.74
C PHE A 22 3.84 6.46 0.23
N VAL A 23 2.78 6.10 -0.47
CA VAL A 23 2.76 5.92 -1.91
C VAL A 23 2.94 7.25 -2.63
N ILE A 24 2.27 8.31 -2.17
CA ILE A 24 2.42 9.66 -2.75
C ILE A 24 3.83 10.20 -2.51
N ALA A 25 4.39 10.05 -1.31
CA ALA A 25 5.69 10.61 -0.98
C ALA A 25 6.84 9.92 -1.74
N LEU A 26 6.81 8.59 -1.84
CA LEU A 26 7.94 7.81 -2.36
C LEU A 26 7.81 7.42 -3.83
N PHE A 27 6.59 7.15 -4.32
CA PHE A 27 6.38 6.55 -5.63
C PHE A 27 5.76 7.51 -6.65
N PHE A 28 5.04 8.55 -6.23
CA PHE A 28 4.46 9.53 -7.15
C PHE A 28 5.50 10.26 -8.03
N PRO A 29 6.68 10.68 -7.51
CA PRO A 29 7.71 11.29 -8.34
C PRO A 29 8.24 10.34 -9.41
N ILE A 30 8.37 9.06 -9.08
CA ILE A 30 8.85 8.00 -9.97
C ILE A 30 7.78 7.69 -11.03
N ALA A 31 6.52 7.59 -10.62
CA ALA A 31 5.38 7.38 -11.52
C ALA A 31 5.21 8.55 -12.51
N LYS A 32 5.57 9.79 -12.12
CA LYS A 32 5.52 10.95 -13.04
C LYS A 32 6.57 10.88 -14.16
N GLN A 33 7.62 10.09 -13.99
CA GLN A 33 8.69 9.92 -14.98
C GLN A 33 8.37 8.85 -16.04
N ILE A 34 7.10 8.38 -16.13
CA ILE A 34 6.69 7.44 -17.18
C ILE A 34 6.99 8.04 -18.56
N ASN A 35 7.93 7.41 -19.24
CA ASN A 35 8.20 7.61 -20.65
C ASN A 35 7.83 6.32 -21.38
N PHE A 36 6.78 6.38 -22.20
CA PHE A 36 6.26 5.22 -22.93
C PHE A 36 7.26 4.61 -23.92
N ASN A 37 8.30 5.37 -24.30
CA ASN A 37 9.35 4.88 -25.20
C ASN A 37 10.41 4.04 -24.48
N HIS A 38 10.60 4.22 -23.17
CA HIS A 38 11.59 3.51 -22.36
C HIS A 38 11.00 3.15 -20.99
N LEU A 39 9.99 2.29 -20.98
CA LEU A 39 9.31 1.88 -19.77
C LEU A 39 10.15 0.85 -18.99
N SER A 40 10.77 1.28 -17.90
CA SER A 40 11.41 0.34 -16.97
C SER A 40 10.35 -0.39 -16.13
N VAL A 41 10.61 -1.66 -15.83
CA VAL A 41 9.73 -2.48 -14.97
C VAL A 41 9.51 -1.79 -13.61
N TYR A 42 10.54 -1.15 -13.07
CA TYR A 42 10.47 -0.41 -11.81
C TYR A 42 9.48 0.76 -11.86
N VAL A 43 9.50 1.57 -12.93
CA VAL A 43 8.57 2.70 -13.11
C VAL A 43 7.14 2.23 -13.31
N LEU A 44 6.95 1.12 -14.05
CA LEU A 44 5.62 0.50 -14.20
C LEU A 44 5.07 0.02 -12.85
N LEU A 45 5.88 -0.68 -12.06
CA LEU A 45 5.48 -1.13 -10.72
C LEU A 45 5.16 0.05 -9.80
N ALA A 46 5.98 1.11 -9.83
CA ALA A 46 5.72 2.34 -9.07
C ALA A 46 4.36 2.96 -9.43
N PHE A 47 4.02 3.01 -10.72
CA PHE A 47 2.72 3.51 -11.17
C PHE A 47 1.55 2.65 -10.70
N ILE A 48 1.64 1.33 -10.85
CA ILE A 48 0.61 0.38 -10.38
C ILE A 48 0.44 0.51 -8.86
N TYR A 49 1.55 0.65 -8.15
CA TYR A 49 1.56 0.83 -6.70
C TYR A 49 0.88 2.15 -6.29
N CYS A 50 1.13 3.23 -7.03
CA CYS A 50 0.38 4.49 -6.90
C CYS A 50 -1.11 4.33 -7.10
N LEU A 51 -1.50 3.71 -8.20
CA LEU A 51 -2.90 3.52 -8.56
C LEU A 51 -3.64 2.72 -7.49
N PHE A 52 -3.09 1.57 -7.06
CA PHE A 52 -3.75 0.72 -6.06
C PHE A 52 -3.66 1.27 -4.63
N GLY A 53 -2.63 2.05 -4.29
CA GLY A 53 -2.60 2.79 -3.02
C GLY A 53 -3.73 3.82 -2.92
N ILE A 54 -4.00 4.55 -4.01
CA ILE A 54 -5.11 5.51 -4.08
C ILE A 54 -6.46 4.79 -4.08
N LEU A 55 -6.59 3.70 -4.85
CA LEU A 55 -7.82 2.88 -4.86
C LEU A 55 -8.12 2.27 -3.49
N LEU A 56 -7.11 1.86 -2.72
CA LEU A 56 -7.30 1.35 -1.36
C LEU A 56 -7.90 2.41 -0.43
N PHE A 57 -7.48 3.67 -0.58
CA PHE A 57 -8.07 4.80 0.14
C PHE A 57 -9.51 5.07 -0.31
N ILE A 58 -9.76 5.12 -1.63
CA ILE A 58 -11.10 5.34 -2.21
C ILE A 58 -12.06 4.19 -1.83
N GLY A 59 -11.57 2.96 -1.77
CA GLY A 59 -12.33 1.77 -1.37
C GLY A 59 -12.91 1.85 0.05
N GLY A 60 -12.33 2.70 0.91
CA GLY A 60 -12.88 2.99 2.24
C GLY A 60 -14.21 3.74 2.22
N PHE A 61 -14.55 4.45 1.14
CA PHE A 61 -15.84 5.12 0.97
C PHE A 61 -16.92 4.20 0.38
N HIS A 62 -16.53 3.06 -0.18
CA HIS A 62 -17.46 2.13 -0.81
C HIS A 62 -18.07 1.16 0.20
N LYS A 63 -19.36 0.84 0.03
CA LYS A 63 -20.04 -0.19 0.85
C LYS A 63 -19.50 -1.60 0.59
N ASN A 64 -19.03 -1.85 -0.64
CA ASN A 64 -18.48 -3.15 -1.03
C ASN A 64 -17.01 -3.27 -0.64
N SER A 65 -16.65 -4.32 0.10
CA SER A 65 -15.27 -4.59 0.53
C SER A 65 -14.36 -5.08 -0.61
N SER A 66 -14.92 -5.53 -1.73
CA SER A 66 -14.16 -6.14 -2.84
C SER A 66 -13.06 -5.23 -3.36
N LEU A 67 -13.33 -3.93 -3.52
CA LEU A 67 -12.32 -2.97 -4.02
C LEU A 67 -11.14 -2.85 -3.06
N THR A 68 -11.39 -2.80 -1.76
CA THR A 68 -10.35 -2.71 -0.72
C THR A 68 -9.52 -3.99 -0.66
N VAL A 69 -10.16 -5.16 -0.76
CA VAL A 69 -9.46 -6.45 -0.77
C VAL A 69 -8.58 -6.60 -2.00
N ILE A 70 -9.09 -6.31 -3.19
CA ILE A 70 -8.31 -6.40 -4.44
C ILE A 70 -7.15 -5.39 -4.43
N SER A 71 -7.41 -4.15 -4.00
CA SER A 71 -6.37 -3.11 -3.96
C SER A 71 -5.29 -3.45 -2.94
N SER A 72 -5.67 -3.93 -1.76
CA SER A 72 -4.72 -4.35 -0.73
C SER A 72 -3.92 -5.58 -1.14
N LEU A 73 -4.52 -6.54 -1.85
CA LEU A 73 -3.79 -7.68 -2.40
C LEU A 73 -2.68 -7.25 -3.37
N ILE A 74 -2.96 -6.28 -4.25
CA ILE A 74 -1.96 -5.80 -5.22
C ILE A 74 -0.86 -5.01 -4.52
N VAL A 75 -1.21 -4.13 -3.58
CA VAL A 75 -0.22 -3.39 -2.76
C VAL A 75 0.63 -4.38 -1.93
N PHE A 76 0.04 -5.45 -1.42
CA PHE A 76 0.75 -6.51 -0.70
C PHE A 76 1.79 -7.20 -1.60
N LEU A 77 1.38 -7.67 -2.78
CA LEU A 77 2.28 -8.35 -3.72
C LEU A 77 3.45 -7.47 -4.16
N ILE A 78 3.19 -6.20 -4.44
CA ILE A 78 4.23 -5.24 -4.83
C ILE A 78 5.19 -4.95 -3.66
N SER A 79 4.67 -4.86 -2.43
CA SER A 79 5.51 -4.69 -1.25
C SER A 79 6.43 -5.89 -1.03
N VAL A 80 5.92 -7.12 -1.18
CA VAL A 80 6.72 -8.35 -1.14
C VAL A 80 7.81 -8.33 -2.22
N TYR A 81 7.46 -7.96 -3.44
CA TYR A 81 8.43 -7.85 -4.53
C TYR A 81 9.56 -6.87 -4.21
N PHE A 82 9.24 -5.68 -3.68
CA PHE A 82 10.25 -4.69 -3.31
C PHE A 82 11.14 -5.14 -2.16
N ILE A 83 10.59 -5.85 -1.18
CA ILE A 83 11.36 -6.44 -0.07
C ILE A 83 12.38 -7.44 -0.62
N VAL A 84 11.93 -8.39 -1.45
CA VAL A 84 12.81 -9.42 -2.02
C VAL A 84 13.87 -8.81 -2.93
N SER A 85 13.49 -7.85 -3.77
CA SER A 85 14.40 -7.23 -4.76
C SER A 85 15.44 -6.31 -4.13
N ASN A 86 15.12 -5.68 -3.00
CA ASN A 86 16.04 -4.78 -2.30
C ASN A 86 16.73 -5.44 -1.10
N TYR A 87 16.61 -6.76 -0.92
CA TYR A 87 17.21 -7.43 0.22
C TYR A 87 18.74 -7.48 0.08
N GLY A 88 19.43 -6.61 0.82
CA GLY A 88 20.90 -6.52 0.85
C GLY A 88 21.58 -7.50 1.81
N GLY A 89 20.88 -8.49 2.37
CA GLY A 89 21.44 -9.46 3.32
C GLY A 89 21.35 -9.07 4.80
N SER A 90 20.86 -7.86 5.12
CA SER A 90 20.61 -7.40 6.49
C SER A 90 19.14 -7.07 6.70
N ILE A 91 18.56 -7.57 7.78
CA ILE A 91 17.16 -7.35 8.17
C ILE A 91 16.94 -5.91 8.69
N LEU A 92 18.01 -5.25 9.14
CA LEU A 92 17.98 -3.87 9.63
C LEU A 92 18.23 -2.83 8.54
N ASP A 93 18.19 -3.23 7.26
CA ASP A 93 18.27 -2.27 6.16
C ASP A 93 17.02 -1.39 6.12
N PHE A 94 17.23 -0.08 5.94
CA PHE A 94 16.17 0.91 5.88
C PHE A 94 15.14 0.57 4.79
N LYS A 95 15.59 0.06 3.64
CA LYS A 95 14.70 -0.36 2.55
C LYS A 95 13.84 -1.56 2.92
N PHE A 96 14.35 -2.48 3.72
CA PHE A 96 13.58 -3.62 4.19
C PHE A 96 12.47 -3.16 5.14
N ILE A 97 12.82 -2.31 6.10
CA ILE A 97 11.90 -1.80 7.13
C ILE A 97 10.79 -0.94 6.49
N ILE A 98 11.13 -0.07 5.53
CA ILE A 98 10.15 0.86 4.93
C ILE A 98 9.06 0.11 4.15
N TYR A 99 9.39 -1.02 3.50
CA TYR A 99 8.40 -1.83 2.77
C TYR A 99 7.62 -2.82 3.65
N MET A 100 8.08 -3.09 4.88
CA MET A 100 7.30 -3.89 5.84
C MET A 100 6.03 -3.17 6.31
N PHE A 101 6.06 -1.83 6.38
CA PHE A 101 4.88 -1.03 6.72
C PHE A 101 3.70 -1.27 5.76
N PRO A 102 3.80 -0.97 4.45
CA PRO A 102 2.70 -1.20 3.54
C PRO A 102 2.33 -2.69 3.45
N LEU A 103 3.29 -3.62 3.54
CA LEU A 103 3.01 -5.04 3.56
C LEU A 103 2.06 -5.45 4.70
N SER A 104 2.35 -5.00 5.92
CA SER A 104 1.51 -5.32 7.10
C SER A 104 0.11 -4.70 7.02
N ILE A 105 0.02 -3.45 6.56
CA ILE A 105 -1.24 -2.73 6.42
C ILE A 105 -2.10 -3.35 5.31
N SER A 106 -1.48 -3.71 4.19
CA SER A 106 -2.15 -4.39 3.10
C SER A 106 -2.67 -5.76 3.52
N LEU A 107 -1.91 -6.53 4.29
CA LEU A 107 -2.38 -7.80 4.84
C LEU A 107 -3.60 -7.60 5.76
N PHE A 108 -3.60 -6.56 6.58
CA PHE A 108 -4.75 -6.20 7.43
C PHE A 108 -6.01 -5.93 6.59
N PHE A 109 -5.91 -5.14 5.52
CA PHE A 109 -7.06 -4.82 4.65
C PHE A 109 -7.47 -6.00 3.76
N MET A 110 -6.53 -6.87 3.40
CA MET A 110 -6.83 -8.09 2.65
C MET A 110 -7.64 -9.07 3.52
N ALA A 111 -7.31 -9.20 4.80
CA ALA A 111 -8.00 -10.09 5.73
C ALA A 111 -9.36 -9.54 6.20
N ASN A 112 -9.46 -8.23 6.48
CA ASN A 112 -10.65 -7.64 7.11
C ASN A 112 -11.55 -6.87 6.14
N GLY A 113 -11.07 -6.54 4.93
CA GLY A 113 -11.79 -5.72 3.97
C GLY A 113 -12.13 -4.33 4.55
N ASN A 114 -13.41 -3.97 4.55
CA ASN A 114 -13.90 -2.68 5.09
C ASN A 114 -14.40 -2.76 6.54
N ASN A 115 -14.38 -3.94 7.17
CA ASN A 115 -15.03 -4.19 8.47
C ASN A 115 -14.18 -3.92 9.70
#